data_AF-A0A351AUP4-F1
#
_entry.id   AF-A0A351AUP4-F1
#
_cell.length_a   1.000
_cell.length_b   1.000
_cell.length_c   1.000
_cell.angle_alpha   90.00
_cell.angle_beta   90.00
_cell.angle_gamma   90.00
#
_symmetry.space_group_name_H-M   'P 1'
#
loop_
_entity.id
_entity.type
_entity.pdbx_description
1 polymer ?
#
loop_
_entity_poly.entity_id
_entity_poly.type
_entity_poly.pdbx_seq_one_letter_code
_entity_poly.pdbx_strand_id
1 'polypeptide(L)' 'MRNYDRVHPRKPEGIEERKAYIVGGGIAGLSAAAFLVGDAQMPGKNITV' A
#
# COMPACT_ATOMS: atom_id res chain seq x y z
N MET A 1 19.84 12.93 -9.13
CA MET A 1 18.82 12.05 -8.54
C MET A 1 19.22 11.77 -7.10
N ARG A 2 18.38 12.04 -6.10
CA ARG A 2 18.73 11.86 -4.67
C ARG A 2 18.61 10.39 -4.28
N ASN A 3 19.75 9.72 -4.02
CA ASN A 3 19.77 8.31 -3.63
C ASN A 3 19.24 8.06 -2.21
N TYR A 4 19.27 9.10 -1.35
CA TYR A 4 18.81 9.02 0.04
C TYR A 4 17.32 8.67 0.15
N ASP A 5 16.51 9.11 -0.81
CA ASP A 5 15.05 8.97 -0.76
C ASP A 5 14.57 7.60 -1.32
N ARG A 6 15.47 6.82 -1.94
CA ARG A 6 15.15 5.51 -2.55
C ARG A 6 15.24 4.39 -1.51
N VAL A 7 14.42 4.48 -0.47
CA VAL A 7 14.40 3.53 0.65
C VAL A 7 13.21 2.58 0.55
N HIS A 8 13.32 1.41 1.19
CA HIS A 8 12.17 0.53 1.43
C HIS A 8 11.66 0.81 2.85
N PRO A 9 10.44 1.31 3.02
CA PRO A 9 9.89 1.61 4.33
C PRO A 9 9.73 0.32 5.17
N ARG A 10 9.85 0.47 6.48
CA ARG A 10 9.60 -0.63 7.42
C ARG A 10 8.09 -0.91 7.49
N LYS A 11 7.76 -2.17 7.72
CA LYS A 11 6.38 -2.61 7.93
C LYS A 11 5.71 -1.84 9.07
N PRO A 12 4.57 -1.16 8.83
CA PRO A 12 3.81 -0.52 9.90
C PRO A 12 3.28 -1.55 10.90
N GLU A 13 3.24 -1.15 12.18
CA GLU A 13 2.70 -1.99 13.24
C GLU A 13 1.20 -2.30 13.03
N GLY A 14 0.83 -3.58 13.16
CA GLY A 14 -0.55 -4.05 13.01
C GLY A 14 -1.09 -4.04 11.57
N ILE A 15 -0.27 -3.82 10.54
CA ILE A 15 -0.76 -3.77 9.15
C ILE A 15 -1.46 -5.07 8.69
N GLU A 16 -1.08 -6.22 9.26
CA GLU A 16 -1.66 -7.53 8.98
C GLU A 16 -3.16 -7.62 9.33
N GLU A 17 -3.62 -6.84 10.29
CA GLU A 17 -5.01 -6.86 10.79
C GLU A 17 -5.87 -5.75 10.15
N ARG A 18 -5.25 -4.76 9.51
CA ARG A 18 -5.94 -3.63 8.88
C ARG A 18 -6.49 -4.03 7.51
N LYS A 19 -7.62 -3.44 7.13
CA LYS A 19 -8.27 -3.61 5.83
C LYS A 19 -8.44 -2.28 5.11
N ALA A 20 -8.33 -2.29 3.80
CA ALA A 20 -8.55 -1.12 2.94
C ALA A 20 -9.66 -1.40 1.94
N TYR A 21 -10.65 -0.50 1.89
CA TYR A 21 -11.74 -0.51 0.92
C TYR A 21 -11.60 0.73 0.05
N ILE A 22 -11.31 0.53 -1.22
CA ILE A 22 -11.06 1.58 -2.20
C ILE A 22 -12.27 1.62 -3.12
N VAL A 23 -13.03 2.71 -3.10
CA VAL A 23 -14.20 2.84 -3.98
C VAL A 23 -13.76 3.41 -5.32
N GLY A 24 -13.64 2.55 -6.32
CA GLY A 24 -13.38 2.93 -7.71
C GLY A 24 -12.05 2.37 -8.25
N GLY A 25 -12.14 1.63 -9.35
CA GLY A 25 -11.00 1.00 -10.05
C GLY A 25 -10.22 1.91 -11.00
N GLY A 26 -10.26 3.23 -10.77
CA GLY A 26 -9.48 4.20 -11.56
C GLY A 26 -8.01 4.24 -11.15
N ILE A 27 -7.21 5.07 -11.83
CA ILE A 27 -5.77 5.19 -11.57
C ILE A 27 -5.47 5.51 -10.09
N ALA A 28 -6.25 6.38 -9.47
CA ALA A 28 -6.07 6.72 -8.06
C ALA A 28 -6.28 5.51 -7.14
N GLY A 29 -7.29 4.68 -7.40
CA GLY A 29 -7.59 3.50 -6.61
C GLY A 29 -6.55 2.41 -6.78
N LEU A 30 -6.11 2.16 -8.02
CA LEU A 30 -5.06 1.19 -8.32
C LEU A 30 -3.69 1.65 -7.78
N SER A 31 -3.37 2.94 -7.85
CA SER A 31 -2.15 3.49 -7.26
C SER A 31 -2.16 3.33 -5.74
N ALA A 32 -3.28 3.61 -5.06
CA ALA A 32 -3.41 3.38 -3.63
C ALA A 32 -3.20 1.91 -3.27
N ALA A 33 -3.82 0.98 -4.01
CA ALA A 33 -3.62 -0.46 -3.82
C ALA A 33 -2.13 -0.87 -4.02
N ALA A 34 -1.47 -0.34 -5.05
CA ALA A 34 -0.06 -0.63 -5.33
C ALA A 34 0.86 -0.19 -4.19
N PHE A 35 0.68 1.03 -3.65
CA PHE A 35 1.48 1.51 -2.52
C PHE A 35 1.12 0.83 -1.19
N LEU A 36 -0.12 0.38 -1.01
CA LEU A 36 -0.49 -0.43 0.15
C LEU A 36 0.23 -1.78 0.16
N VAL A 37 0.35 -2.43 -0.99
CA VAL A 37 1.10 -3.69 -1.10
C VAL A 37 2.60 -3.46 -1.00
N GLY A 38 3.14 -2.47 -1.71
CA GLY A 38 4.58 -2.23 -1.80
C GLY A 38 5.19 -1.57 -0.56
N ASP A 39 4.65 -0.42 -0.16
CA ASP A 39 5.24 0.41 0.88
C ASP A 39 4.67 0.08 2.26
N ALA A 40 3.35 -0.05 2.35
CA ALA A 40 2.73 -0.42 3.62
C ALA A 40 2.88 -1.92 3.93
N GLN A 41 3.21 -2.76 2.95
CA GLN A 41 3.31 -4.21 3.11
C GLN A 41 2.00 -4.83 3.64
N MET A 42 0.85 -4.30 3.20
CA MET A 42 -0.46 -4.83 3.52
C MET A 42 -0.71 -6.12 2.74
N PRO A 43 -1.19 -7.20 3.38
CA PRO A 43 -1.59 -8.41 2.67
C PRO A 43 -2.65 -8.09 1.61
N GLY A 44 -2.45 -8.55 0.37
CA GLY A 44 -3.39 -8.26 -0.73
C GLY A 44 -4.83 -8.72 -0.45
N LYS A 45 -5.01 -9.80 0.34
CA LYS A 45 -6.32 -10.28 0.81
C LYS A 45 -7.09 -9.26 1.68
N ASN A 46 -6.42 -8.24 2.20
CA ASN A 46 -7.01 -7.17 3.01
C ASN A 46 -7.35 -5.92 2.19
N ILE A 47 -7.09 -5.91 0.88
CA ILE A 47 -7.36 -4.79 -0.02
C ILE A 47 -8.52 -5.16 -0.93
N THR A 48 -9.57 -4.35 -0.94
CA THR A 48 -10.71 -4.48 -1.87
C THR A 48 -10.83 -3.18 -2.66
N VAL A 49 -10.92 -3.30 -3.99
CA VAL A 49 -11.05 -2.19 -4.95
C VAL A 49 -12.41 -2.27 -5.64
#